data_AF-A0AAW9PU61-F1
#
_entry.id   AF-A0AAW9PU61-F1
#
_cell.length_a   1.000
_cell.length_b   1.000
_cell.length_c   1.000
_cell.angle_alpha   90.00
_cell.angle_beta   90.00
_cell.angle_gamma   90.00
#
_symmetry.space_group_name_H-M   'P 1'
#
loop_
_entity.id
_entity.type
_entity.pdbx_description
1 polymer ?
#
loop_
_entity_poly.entity_id
_entity_poly.type
_entity_poly.pdbx_seq_one_letter_code
_entity_poly.pdbx_strand_id
1 'polypeptide(L)'
;MLKQVMLAAVIVSVYGTPAIAATPARWEYQGNASTGEKVYLNLDSIQQEGRKNGYFFTYQIGVDRPFAYTPCDGRFQVVTADGVTFKPLMNPQSEATRKMLDRVCTYQR
;
A
#
# COMPACT_ATOMS: atom_id res chain seq x y z
N MET A 1 -10.08 48.01 53.45
CA MET A 1 -8.65 47.66 53.35
C MET A 1 -8.51 46.66 52.21
N LEU A 2 -7.99 47.08 51.06
CA LEU A 2 -7.91 46.30 49.82
C LEU A 2 -6.50 45.69 49.73
N LYS A 3 -6.36 44.36 49.68
CA LYS A 3 -5.04 43.70 49.54
C LYS A 3 -5.09 42.55 48.54
N GLN A 4 -4.32 42.77 47.47
CA GLN A 4 -3.59 41.81 46.63
C GLN A 4 -4.40 40.83 45.77
N VAL A 5 -4.43 41.13 44.47
CA VAL A 5 -4.71 40.17 43.40
C VAL A 5 -3.36 39.56 42.98
N MET A 6 -3.12 38.29 43.31
CA MET A 6 -2.00 37.51 42.75
C MET A 6 -2.35 37.08 41.32
N LEU A 7 -1.51 37.44 40.34
CA LEU A 7 -1.52 36.78 39.03
C LEU A 7 -0.79 35.45 39.13
N ALA A 8 -1.51 34.34 38.93
CA ALA A 8 -0.91 33.03 38.71
C ALA A 8 -0.66 32.85 37.20
N ALA A 9 0.61 32.72 36.81
CA ALA A 9 0.99 32.38 35.44
C ALA A 9 0.81 30.87 35.23
N VAL A 10 -0.16 30.48 34.38
CA VAL A 10 -0.38 29.10 33.98
C VAL A 10 0.58 28.77 32.84
N ILE A 11 1.58 27.93 33.12
CA ILE A 11 2.49 27.39 32.10
C ILE A 11 1.77 26.21 31.44
N VAL A 12 1.28 26.40 30.22
CA VAL A 12 0.67 25.32 29.43
C VAL A 12 1.81 24.49 28.83
N SER A 13 2.15 23.37 29.47
CA SER A 13 3.05 22.37 28.90
C SER A 13 2.35 21.72 27.70
N VAL A 14 2.76 22.12 26.48
CA VAL A 14 2.30 21.50 25.24
C VAL A 14 2.98 20.13 25.15
N TYR A 15 2.30 19.08 25.62
CA TYR A 15 2.73 17.70 25.39
C TYR A 15 2.56 17.40 23.90
N GLY A 16 3.57 17.69 23.10
CA GLY A 16 3.64 17.25 21.71
C GLY A 16 3.87 15.74 21.68
N THR A 17 2.93 14.98 21.12
CA THR A 17 3.19 13.59 20.75
C THR A 17 4.24 13.58 19.64
N PRO A 18 5.25 12.68 19.70
CA PRO A 18 6.22 12.58 18.62
C PRO A 18 5.48 12.18 17.34
N ALA A 19 5.67 12.97 16.27
CA ALA A 19 5.24 12.59 14.94
C ALA A 19 6.04 11.34 14.54
N ILE A 20 5.36 10.20 14.50
CA ILE A 20 5.95 8.97 13.98
C ILE A 20 6.14 9.21 12.47
N ALA A 21 7.38 9.43 12.04
CA ALA A 21 7.69 9.58 10.64
C ALA A 21 7.36 8.27 9.92
N ALA A 22 6.34 8.28 9.07
CA ALA A 22 6.07 7.15 8.19
C ALA A 22 7.25 7.01 7.23
N THR A 23 7.92 5.85 7.24
CA THR A 23 8.90 5.52 6.20
C THR A 23 8.21 5.54 4.84
N PRO A 24 8.77 6.23 3.82
CA PRO A 24 8.14 6.31 2.52
C PRO A 24 8.01 4.91 1.92
N ALA A 25 6.82 4.59 1.40
CA ALA A 25 6.56 3.30 0.78
C ALA A 25 7.54 3.05 -0.37
N ARG A 26 8.10 1.83 -0.42
CA ARG A 26 9.10 1.42 -1.40
C ARG A 26 8.43 0.95 -2.69
N TRP A 27 8.28 1.87 -3.63
CA TRP A 27 7.70 1.61 -4.95
C TRP A 27 8.75 1.14 -5.96
N GLU A 28 8.54 -0.04 -6.55
CA GLU A 28 9.43 -0.65 -7.55
C GLU A 28 8.76 -0.63 -8.94
N TYR A 29 9.44 -0.09 -9.95
CA TYR A 29 8.92 -0.01 -11.31
C TYR A 29 8.88 -1.36 -12.03
N GLN A 30 7.70 -1.72 -12.54
CA GLN A 30 7.45 -3.01 -13.19
C GLN A 30 7.41 -2.93 -14.71
N GLY A 31 7.26 -1.74 -15.29
CA GLY A 31 7.14 -1.55 -16.74
C GLY A 31 5.90 -0.75 -17.11
N ASN A 32 5.55 -0.80 -18.39
CA ASN A 32 4.32 -0.20 -18.90
C ASN A 32 3.24 -1.28 -19.12
N ALA A 33 2.02 -0.98 -18.70
CA ALA A 33 0.83 -1.74 -19.08
C ALA A 33 0.56 -1.62 -20.58
N SER A 34 -0.32 -2.48 -21.11
CA SER A 34 -0.74 -2.42 -22.52
C SER A 34 -1.42 -1.10 -22.89
N THR A 35 -1.93 -0.35 -21.90
CA THR A 35 -2.49 1.01 -22.05
C THR A 35 -1.41 2.09 -22.18
N GLY A 36 -0.13 1.76 -21.97
CA GLY A 36 0.98 2.71 -21.90
C GLY A 36 1.23 3.28 -20.50
N GLU A 37 0.38 2.96 -19.52
CA GLU A 37 0.51 3.44 -18.16
C GLU A 37 1.65 2.75 -17.41
N LYS A 38 2.39 3.52 -16.61
CA LYS A 38 3.46 2.96 -15.77
C LYS A 38 2.86 2.13 -14.64
N VAL A 39 3.45 0.97 -14.41
CA VAL A 39 3.10 0.07 -13.31
C VAL A 39 4.19 0.09 -12.25
N TYR A 40 3.81 0.28 -11.00
CA TYR A 40 4.70 0.21 -9.84
C TYR A 40 4.15 -0.74 -8.79
N LEU A 41 5.02 -1.48 -8.12
CA LEU A 41 4.67 -2.38 -7.02
C LEU A 41 5.11 -1.77 -5.70
N ASN A 42 4.24 -1.73 -4.69
CA ASN A 42 4.65 -1.36 -3.35
C ASN A 42 5.23 -2.59 -2.63
N LEU A 43 6.56 -2.64 -2.48
CA LEU A 43 7.24 -3.79 -1.87
C LEU A 43 6.89 -3.97 -0.39
N ASP A 44 6.54 -2.89 0.31
CA ASP A 44 6.20 -2.94 1.74
C ASP A 44 4.77 -3.46 1.97
N SER A 45 3.96 -3.52 0.91
CA SER A 45 2.58 -4.02 0.98
C SER A 45 2.45 -5.53 0.78
N ILE A 46 3.54 -6.21 0.40
CA ILE A 46 3.51 -7.64 0.07
C ILE A 46 3.34 -8.45 1.36
N GLN A 47 2.21 -9.11 1.49
CA GLN A 47 1.84 -9.91 2.66
C GLN A 47 1.43 -11.30 2.22
N GLN A 48 2.05 -12.33 2.78
CA GLN A 48 1.68 -13.71 2.52
C GLN A 48 0.31 -14.02 3.15
N GLU A 49 -0.58 -14.67 2.40
CA GLU A 49 -1.83 -15.20 2.95
C GLU A 49 -1.50 -16.41 3.83
N GLY A 50 -1.59 -16.29 5.16
CA GLY A 50 -1.00 -17.26 6.09
C GLY A 50 -1.39 -18.75 5.95
N ARG A 51 -2.48 -19.10 5.25
CA ARG A 51 -2.89 -20.51 5.02
C ARG A 51 -2.72 -20.99 3.57
N LYS A 52 -2.42 -20.10 2.62
CA LYS A 52 -2.26 -20.48 1.21
C LYS A 52 -0.94 -19.92 0.66
N ASN A 53 -0.48 -20.48 -0.46
CA ASN A 53 0.71 -19.98 -1.15
C ASN A 53 0.39 -18.73 -2.00
N GLY A 54 -0.35 -17.77 -1.43
CA GLY A 54 -0.75 -16.55 -2.10
C GLY A 54 -0.26 -15.30 -1.38
N TYR A 55 -0.33 -14.17 -2.09
CA TYR A 55 0.13 -12.88 -1.59
C TYR A 55 -0.91 -11.80 -1.86
N PHE A 56 -1.11 -10.97 -0.84
CA PHE A 56 -1.76 -9.68 -0.96
C PHE A 56 -0.73 -8.60 -1.21
N PHE A 57 -1.07 -7.61 -2.03
CA PHE A 57 -0.19 -6.49 -2.36
C PHE A 57 -0.95 -5.30 -2.94
N THR A 58 -0.32 -4.14 -2.89
CA THR A 58 -0.76 -2.91 -3.54
C THR A 58 0.17 -2.61 -4.71
N TYR A 59 -0.42 -2.24 -5.84
CA TYR A 59 0.32 -1.74 -7.00
C TYR A 59 -0.30 -0.43 -7.48
N GLN A 60 0.44 0.31 -8.29
CA GLN A 60 -0.01 1.53 -8.94
C GLN A 60 -0.02 1.31 -10.44
N ILE A 61 -1.09 1.69 -11.12
CA ILE A 61 -1.17 1.79 -12.58
C ILE A 61 -1.73 3.17 -12.93
N GLY A 62 -0.95 3.97 -13.65
CA GLY A 62 -1.30 5.38 -13.85
C GLY A 62 -1.41 6.10 -12.51
N VAL A 63 -2.61 6.56 -12.16
CA VAL A 63 -2.94 7.20 -10.86
C VAL A 63 -3.60 6.26 -9.86
N ASP A 64 -4.09 5.11 -10.31
CA ASP A 64 -4.86 4.19 -9.48
C ASP A 64 -3.94 3.34 -8.61
N ARG A 65 -4.34 3.08 -7.36
CA ARG A 65 -3.61 2.26 -6.39
C ARG A 65 -4.44 1.08 -5.86
N PRO A 66 -4.80 0.14 -6.73
CA PRO A 66 -5.55 -1.06 -6.34
C PRO A 66 -4.80 -1.95 -5.34
N PHE A 67 -5.60 -2.56 -4.47
CA PHE A 67 -5.18 -3.71 -3.65
C PHE A 67 -5.55 -5.01 -4.38
N ALA A 68 -4.69 -6.01 -4.27
CA ALA A 68 -4.79 -7.20 -5.08
C ALA A 68 -4.30 -8.46 -4.39
N TYR A 69 -4.67 -9.59 -4.96
CA TYR A 69 -4.29 -10.92 -4.52
C TYR A 69 -3.82 -11.78 -5.70
N THR A 70 -2.74 -12.54 -5.49
CA THR A 70 -2.32 -13.60 -6.41
C THR A 70 -2.01 -14.89 -5.65
N PRO A 71 -2.53 -16.05 -6.09
CA PRO A 71 -2.12 -17.37 -5.59
C PRO A 71 -0.84 -17.90 -6.26
N CYS A 72 -0.13 -17.10 -7.05
CA CYS A 72 1.11 -17.49 -7.75
C CYS A 72 0.97 -18.68 -8.73
N ASP A 73 -0.23 -18.88 -9.27
CA ASP A 73 -0.55 -19.86 -10.33
C ASP A 73 -0.83 -19.19 -11.69
N GLY A 74 -0.43 -17.92 -11.82
CA GLY A 74 -0.73 -17.06 -12.98
C GLY A 74 -2.05 -16.29 -12.87
N ARG A 75 -2.93 -16.62 -11.90
CA ARG A 75 -4.13 -15.83 -11.65
C ARG A 75 -3.83 -14.60 -10.81
N PHE A 76 -4.67 -13.59 -10.97
CA PHE A 76 -4.57 -12.32 -10.27
C PHE A 76 -5.96 -11.69 -10.14
N GLN A 77 -6.24 -11.12 -8.98
CA GLN A 77 -7.52 -10.52 -8.64
C GLN A 77 -7.30 -9.16 -8.01
N VAL A 78 -8.16 -8.21 -8.35
CA VAL A 78 -8.13 -6.84 -7.81
C VAL A 78 -9.37 -6.59 -6.99
N VAL A 79 -9.20 -5.88 -5.88
CA VAL A 79 -10.33 -5.41 -5.06
C VAL A 79 -11.20 -4.47 -5.89
N THR A 80 -12.51 -4.68 -5.86
CA THR A 80 -13.44 -3.79 -6.54
C THR A 80 -13.66 -2.51 -5.74
N ALA A 81 -14.38 -1.56 -6.32
CA ALA A 81 -14.67 -0.27 -5.69
C ALA A 81 -15.42 -0.38 -4.34
N ASP A 82 -16.05 -1.53 -4.05
CA ASP A 82 -16.67 -1.80 -2.75
C ASP A 82 -15.66 -2.06 -1.61
N GLY A 83 -14.36 -2.17 -1.93
CA GLY A 83 -13.28 -2.37 -0.98
C GLY A 83 -13.20 -3.78 -0.37
N VAL A 84 -14.09 -4.69 -0.75
CA VAL A 84 -14.19 -6.03 -0.12
C VAL A 84 -14.25 -7.18 -1.12
N THR A 85 -14.80 -6.97 -2.32
CA THR A 85 -14.92 -8.02 -3.33
C THR A 85 -13.69 -8.06 -4.21
N PHE A 86 -13.13 -9.25 -4.45
CA PHE A 86 -12.05 -9.44 -5.41
C PHE A 86 -12.58 -9.97 -6.73
N LYS A 87 -12.21 -9.33 -7.85
CA LYS A 87 -12.57 -9.80 -9.19
C LYS A 87 -11.31 -10.15 -9.99
N PRO A 88 -11.32 -11.25 -10.78
CA PRO A 88 -10.24 -11.56 -11.70
C PRO A 88 -10.07 -10.42 -12.71
N LEU A 89 -8.82 -9.99 -12.94
CA LEU A 89 -8.54 -9.21 -14.14
C LEU A 89 -8.33 -10.19 -15.30
N MET A 90 -9.17 -10.09 -16.34
CA MET A 90 -9.10 -10.98 -17.49
C MET A 90 -7.83 -10.76 -18.31
N ASN A 91 -7.25 -11.87 -18.78
CA ASN A 91 -6.10 -11.93 -19.69
C ASN A 91 -6.39 -11.27 -21.06
N PRO A 92 -5.35 -10.80 -21.79
CA PRO A 92 -3.93 -11.02 -21.52
C PRO A 92 -3.30 -9.98 -20.57
N GLN A 93 -2.51 -10.48 -19.62
CA GLN A 93 -1.65 -9.66 -18.77
C GLN A 93 -0.50 -9.05 -19.58
N SER A 94 -0.26 -7.75 -19.41
CA SER A 94 0.91 -7.07 -19.97
C SER A 94 2.22 -7.67 -19.42
N GLU A 95 3.34 -7.45 -20.12
CA GLU A 95 4.65 -7.87 -19.61
C GLU A 95 4.94 -7.27 -18.22
N ALA A 96 4.54 -6.01 -17.99
CA ALA A 96 4.66 -5.36 -16.68
C ALA A 96 3.84 -6.06 -15.61
N THR A 97 2.62 -6.49 -15.92
CA THR A 97 1.79 -7.27 -14.99
C THR A 97 2.43 -8.61 -14.66
N ARG A 98 2.98 -9.32 -15.65
CA ARG A 98 3.68 -10.59 -15.42
C ARG A 98 4.91 -10.41 -14.53
N LYS A 99 5.75 -9.43 -14.83
CA LYS A 99 6.93 -9.10 -14.03
C LYS A 99 6.56 -8.76 -12.58
N MET A 100 5.48 -7.99 -12.41
CA MET A 100 4.95 -7.67 -11.08
C MET A 100 4.52 -8.92 -10.32
N LEU A 101 3.78 -9.84 -10.95
CA LEU A 101 3.36 -11.09 -10.31
C LEU A 101 4.55 -11.98 -9.96
N ASP A 102 5.51 -12.13 -10.87
CA ASP A 102 6.75 -12.86 -10.61
C ASP A 102 7.48 -12.27 -9.40
N ARG A 103 7.62 -10.94 -9.35
CA ARG A 103 8.27 -10.23 -8.25
C ARG A 103 7.59 -10.44 -6.91
N VAL A 104 6.25 -10.43 -6.87
CA VAL A 104 5.44 -10.71 -5.67
C VAL A 104 5.65 -12.16 -5.22
N CYS A 105 5.57 -13.10 -6.15
CA CYS A 105 5.65 -14.53 -5.88
C CYS A 105 7.04 -15.01 -5.47
N THR A 106 8.10 -14.24 -5.78
CA THR A 106 9.47 -14.51 -5.32
C THR A 106 9.94 -13.55 -4.22
N TYR A 107 9.06 -12.70 -3.66
CA TYR A 107 9.49 -11.66 -2.72
C TYR A 107 10.19 -12.19 -1.47
N GLN A 108 9.82 -13.38 -1.01
CA GLN A 108 10.38 -14.04 0.18
C GLN A 108 11.22 -15.28 -0.13
N ARG A 109 11.49 -15.57 -1.41
CA ARG A 109 12.35 -16.71 -1.80
C ARG A 109 13.81 -16.29 -1.95
#